data_AF-I8AG70-F1
#
_entry.id   AF-I8AG70-F1
#
_cell.length_a   1.000
_cell.length_b   1.000
_cell.length_c   1.000
_cell.angle_alpha   90.00
_cell.angle_beta   90.00
_cell.angle_gamma   90.00
#
_symmetry.space_group_name_H-M   'P 1'
#
loop_
_entity.id
_entity.type
_entity.pdbx_description
1 polymer ?
#
loop_
_entity_poly.entity_id
_entity_poly.type
_entity_poly.pdbx_seq_one_letter_code
_entity_poly.pdbx_strand_id
1 'polypeptide(L)'
;MKFGARMIKTGLAITMAIYLATLLGLSTPVFAAIAATFAIQPSIYRSYQTIIDQVQGNIVGAIFAIVAVLTIGNSPFVIGFVVILVIAVNLKLKIEKTISLAVVTVIAIMESQTGDFVSFALGRFLLVMLGVVSAFIVNLVFMPPKHETKLYFSISHLTDDIIKWMRMISRHATEYAAAKDDIGAMKDRMIKMDQLYLLYKEDRTYFKAHQFTKGRKLVIYRQMIFTTKKSFELLRKLNRNENELICMPEPLQTLMTEQLDFLTTYHEQILLKYTGKIRSQHAACMYEEYCEHKNQLMSTFMSYYTTPENEKWMHLFPIFALIIDYSDQLEHLDRLVESFKNFHTDDNELNLKEGQSE
;
A
#
# COMPACT_ATOMS: atom_id res chain seq x y z
N MET A 1 2.16 5.05 21.19
CA MET A 1 1.40 4.05 20.42
C MET A 1 0.09 4.70 20.00
N LYS A 2 -0.08 5.07 18.73
CA LYS A 2 -1.27 5.80 18.28
C LYS A 2 -2.36 4.80 17.89
N PHE A 3 -3.54 4.92 18.49
CA PHE A 3 -4.67 4.04 18.20
C PHE A 3 -5.13 4.25 16.76
N GLY A 4 -4.88 3.28 15.87
CA GLY A 4 -5.30 3.37 14.48
C GLY A 4 -6.82 3.32 14.33
N ALA A 5 -7.39 4.08 13.38
CA ALA A 5 -8.83 4.14 13.08
C ALA A 5 -9.49 2.76 12.89
N ARG A 6 -8.70 1.75 12.46
CA ARG A 6 -9.15 0.35 12.37
C ARG A 6 -9.57 -0.23 13.73
N MET A 7 -8.85 0.09 14.81
CA MET A 7 -9.20 -0.40 16.15
C MET A 7 -10.52 0.21 16.62
N ILE A 8 -10.71 1.51 16.39
CA ILE A 8 -11.94 2.22 16.76
C ILE A 8 -13.16 1.62 16.04
N LYS A 9 -13.10 1.46 14.72
CA LYS A 9 -14.21 0.86 13.96
C LYS A 9 -14.47 -0.60 14.34
N THR A 10 -13.44 -1.35 14.71
CA THR A 10 -13.61 -2.74 15.16
C THR A 10 -14.35 -2.77 16.50
N GLY A 11 -13.92 -1.94 17.46
CA GLY A 11 -14.61 -1.80 18.74
C GLY A 11 -16.06 -1.36 18.58
N LEU A 12 -16.32 -0.39 17.70
CA LEU A 12 -17.68 0.08 17.44
C LEU A 12 -18.56 -0.99 16.77
N ALA A 13 -18.02 -1.73 15.81
CA ALA A 13 -18.73 -2.84 15.16
C ALA A 13 -19.11 -3.93 16.17
N ILE A 14 -18.20 -4.27 17.09
CA ILE A 14 -18.46 -5.22 18.17
C ILE A 14 -19.56 -4.69 19.09
N THR A 15 -19.46 -3.43 19.56
CA THR A 15 -20.47 -2.82 20.43
C THR A 15 -21.84 -2.79 19.76
N MET A 16 -21.90 -2.40 18.48
CA MET A 16 -23.13 -2.37 17.70
C MET A 16 -23.74 -3.78 17.57
N ALA A 17 -22.92 -4.79 17.28
CA ALA A 17 -23.37 -6.17 17.15
C ALA A 17 -23.92 -6.74 18.46
N ILE A 18 -23.23 -6.51 19.58
CA ILE A 18 -23.71 -6.94 20.91
C ILE A 18 -25.02 -6.23 21.24
N TYR A 19 -25.07 -4.91 21.06
CA TYR A 19 -26.26 -4.11 21.40
C TYR A 19 -27.48 -4.57 20.61
N LEU A 20 -27.35 -4.75 19.29
CA LEU A 20 -28.43 -5.26 18.44
C LEU A 20 -28.84 -6.68 18.82
N ALA A 21 -27.89 -7.56 19.15
CA ALA A 21 -28.20 -8.92 19.60
C ALA A 21 -28.98 -8.92 20.93
N THR A 22 -28.59 -8.07 21.89
CA THR A 22 -29.31 -7.92 23.15
C THR A 22 -30.70 -7.33 22.98
N LEU A 23 -30.85 -6.35 22.06
CA LEU A 23 -32.13 -5.70 21.78
C LEU A 23 -33.15 -6.69 21.17
N LEU A 24 -32.67 -7.61 20.34
CA LEU A 24 -33.48 -8.67 19.73
C LEU A 24 -33.73 -9.86 20.67
N GLY A 25 -33.22 -9.82 21.90
CA GLY A 25 -33.39 -10.90 22.88
C GLY A 25 -32.67 -12.20 22.50
N LEU A 26 -31.66 -12.14 21.63
CA LEU A 26 -30.89 -13.32 21.23
C LEU A 26 -29.98 -13.78 22.36
N SER A 27 -30.00 -15.07 22.67
CA SER A 27 -29.11 -15.66 23.67
C SER A 27 -27.65 -15.57 23.20
N THR A 28 -26.71 -15.41 24.12
CA THR A 28 -25.25 -15.37 23.84
C THR A 28 -24.77 -14.33 22.81
N PRO A 29 -24.94 -13.02 23.05
CA PRO A 29 -24.48 -11.93 22.17
C PRO A 29 -23.00 -11.97 21.76
N VAL A 30 -22.16 -12.71 22.50
CA VAL A 30 -20.73 -12.91 22.22
C VAL A 30 -20.49 -13.43 20.80
N PHE A 31 -21.35 -14.27 20.24
CA PHE A 31 -21.17 -14.78 18.87
C PHE A 31 -21.36 -13.68 17.81
N ALA A 32 -22.22 -12.69 18.06
CA ALA A 32 -22.34 -11.52 17.18
C ALA A 32 -21.06 -10.66 17.22
N ALA A 33 -20.44 -10.52 18.39
CA ALA A 33 -19.16 -9.82 18.55
C ALA A 33 -18.02 -10.52 17.79
N ILE A 34 -17.92 -11.85 17.91
CA ILE A 34 -16.92 -12.65 17.20
C ILE A 34 -17.13 -12.48 15.69
N ALA A 35 -18.38 -12.60 15.22
CA ALA A 35 -18.70 -12.42 13.81
C ALA A 35 -18.34 -11.02 13.28
N ALA A 36 -18.67 -9.96 14.03
CA ALA A 36 -18.30 -8.59 13.67
C ALA A 36 -16.78 -8.40 13.55
N THR A 37 -16.02 -9.04 14.43
CA THR A 37 -14.54 -8.96 14.43
C THR A 37 -13.93 -9.57 13.17
N PHE A 38 -14.44 -10.72 12.73
CA PHE A 38 -13.97 -11.35 11.48
C PHE A 38 -14.51 -10.65 10.23
N ALA A 39 -15.68 -10.02 10.32
CA ALA A 39 -16.30 -9.31 9.21
C ALA A 39 -15.67 -7.93 8.91
N ILE A 40 -14.95 -7.32 9.87
CA ILE A 40 -14.39 -5.98 9.68
C ILE A 40 -13.24 -5.97 8.65
N GLN A 41 -13.52 -5.38 7.49
CA GLN A 41 -12.53 -5.22 6.42
C GLN A 41 -11.69 -3.93 6.55
N PRO A 42 -10.46 -3.88 6.00
CA PRO A 42 -9.63 -2.67 6.06
C PRO A 42 -10.21 -1.50 5.26
N SER A 43 -10.88 -1.80 4.14
CA SER A 43 -11.52 -0.81 3.25
C SER A 43 -13.02 -1.09 3.08
N ILE A 44 -13.81 -0.06 2.80
CA ILE A 44 -15.24 -0.16 2.51
C ILE A 44 -15.48 -1.00 1.25
N TYR A 45 -14.64 -0.85 0.23
CA TYR A 45 -14.74 -1.61 -1.01
C TYR A 45 -14.65 -3.13 -0.77
N ARG A 46 -13.60 -3.57 -0.06
CA ARG A 46 -13.50 -4.97 0.37
C ARG A 46 -14.70 -5.39 1.20
N SER A 47 -15.18 -4.55 2.12
CA SER A 47 -16.40 -4.84 2.91
C SER A 47 -17.61 -5.11 2.01
N TYR A 48 -17.82 -4.30 0.97
CA TYR A 48 -18.92 -4.47 0.01
C TYR A 48 -18.78 -5.71 -0.86
N GLN A 49 -17.57 -6.03 -1.34
CA GLN A 49 -17.36 -7.26 -2.10
C GLN A 49 -17.58 -8.50 -1.23
N THR A 50 -17.04 -8.47 0.00
CA THR A 50 -17.06 -9.64 0.87
C THR A 50 -18.41 -9.87 1.53
N ILE A 51 -19.33 -8.90 1.62
CA ILE A 51 -20.59 -9.11 2.35
C ILE A 51 -21.42 -10.24 1.73
N ILE A 52 -21.48 -10.32 0.40
CA ILE A 52 -22.19 -11.39 -0.31
C ILE A 52 -21.49 -12.72 -0.05
N ASP A 53 -20.16 -12.75 -0.15
CA ASP A 53 -19.35 -13.94 0.14
C ASP A 53 -19.53 -14.40 1.60
N GLN A 54 -19.67 -13.47 2.55
CA GLN A 54 -19.87 -13.77 3.97
C GLN A 54 -21.24 -14.39 4.18
N VAL A 55 -22.27 -13.79 3.56
CA VAL A 55 -23.64 -14.30 3.63
C VAL A 55 -23.70 -15.71 3.05
N GLN A 56 -23.15 -15.92 1.85
CA GLN A 56 -23.12 -17.23 1.19
C GLN A 56 -22.33 -18.27 1.99
N GLY A 57 -21.11 -17.95 2.42
CA GLY A 57 -20.26 -18.88 3.17
C GLY A 57 -20.88 -19.30 4.50
N ASN A 58 -21.51 -18.36 5.21
CA ASN A 58 -22.22 -18.64 6.47
C ASN A 58 -23.52 -19.42 6.24
N ILE A 59 -24.25 -19.19 5.14
CA ILE A 59 -25.42 -20.00 4.77
C ILE A 59 -24.99 -21.45 4.51
N VAL A 60 -23.91 -21.65 3.74
CA VAL A 60 -23.33 -22.98 3.51
C VAL A 60 -22.94 -23.62 4.84
N GLY A 61 -22.20 -22.92 5.70
CA GLY A 61 -21.82 -23.41 7.02
C GLY A 61 -23.03 -23.84 7.86
N ALA A 62 -24.08 -23.01 7.90
CA ALA A 62 -25.30 -23.30 8.65
C ALA A 62 -26.05 -24.52 8.13
N ILE A 63 -26.23 -24.64 6.80
CA ILE A 63 -26.91 -25.79 6.19
C ILE A 63 -26.17 -27.10 6.53
N PHE A 64 -24.86 -27.13 6.32
CA PHE A 64 -24.06 -28.32 6.62
C PHE A 64 -24.06 -28.67 8.11
N ALA A 65 -23.98 -27.68 8.99
CA ALA A 65 -24.06 -27.88 10.44
C ALA A 65 -25.42 -28.46 10.87
N ILE A 66 -26.53 -27.89 10.39
CA ILE A 66 -27.88 -28.35 10.72
C ILE A 66 -28.09 -29.79 10.22
N VAL A 67 -27.74 -30.08 8.96
CA VAL A 67 -27.88 -31.43 8.39
C VAL A 67 -27.06 -32.45 9.17
N ALA A 68 -25.81 -32.12 9.51
CA ALA A 68 -24.93 -33.04 10.24
C ALA A 68 -25.44 -33.32 11.66
N VAL A 69 -25.92 -32.30 12.37
CA VAL A 69 -26.48 -32.50 13.72
C VAL A 69 -27.74 -33.37 13.67
N LEU A 70 -28.63 -33.15 12.71
CA LEU A 70 -29.86 -33.92 12.58
C LEU A 70 -29.64 -35.38 12.14
N THR A 71 -28.50 -35.70 11.52
CA THR A 71 -28.24 -37.04 10.96
C THR A 71 -27.21 -37.85 11.75
N ILE A 72 -26.12 -37.22 12.19
CA ILE A 72 -24.95 -37.89 12.80
C ILE A 72 -24.74 -37.42 14.24
N GLY A 73 -25.08 -36.17 14.53
CA GLY A 73 -24.93 -35.55 15.84
C GLY A 73 -23.79 -34.52 15.91
N ASN A 74 -23.30 -34.20 17.11
CA ASN A 74 -22.35 -33.11 17.36
C ASN A 74 -21.06 -33.58 18.06
N SER A 75 -20.68 -34.85 17.86
CA SER A 75 -19.40 -35.33 18.40
C SER A 75 -18.23 -34.53 17.79
N PRO A 76 -17.10 -34.36 18.53
CA PRO A 76 -15.96 -33.60 18.04
C PRO A 76 -15.44 -34.03 16.65
N PHE A 77 -15.48 -35.34 16.38
CA PHE A 77 -15.11 -35.90 15.07
C PHE A 77 -16.05 -35.44 13.96
N VAL A 78 -17.36 -35.39 14.22
CA VAL A 78 -18.37 -34.93 13.26
C VAL A 78 -18.21 -33.44 12.98
N ILE A 79 -17.99 -32.62 14.02
CA ILE A 79 -17.73 -31.18 13.85
C ILE A 79 -16.51 -30.97 12.95
N GLY A 80 -15.40 -31.66 13.22
CA GLY A 80 -14.19 -31.58 12.40
C GLY A 80 -14.45 -31.97 10.94
N PHE A 81 -15.19 -33.05 10.71
CA PHE A 81 -15.56 -33.49 9.38
C PHE A 81 -16.42 -32.45 8.62
N VAL A 82 -17.43 -31.89 9.28
CA VAL A 82 -18.30 -30.84 8.72
C VAL A 82 -17.50 -29.59 8.37
N VAL A 83 -16.57 -29.18 9.23
CA VAL A 83 -15.66 -28.05 8.96
C VAL A 83 -14.83 -28.30 7.70
N ILE A 84 -14.27 -29.50 7.53
CA ILE A 84 -13.50 -29.85 6.32
C ILE A 84 -14.39 -29.76 5.07
N LEU A 85 -15.63 -30.27 5.14
CA LEU A 85 -16.57 -30.17 4.02
C LEU A 85 -16.91 -28.72 3.68
N VAL A 86 -17.20 -27.90 4.69
CA VAL A 86 -17.52 -26.47 4.51
C VAL A 86 -16.33 -25.73 3.91
N ILE A 87 -15.10 -26.01 4.34
CA ILE A 87 -13.88 -25.45 3.74
C ILE A 87 -13.79 -25.85 2.26
N ALA A 88 -13.97 -27.13 1.94
CA ALA A 88 -13.90 -27.62 0.57
C ALA A 88 -14.95 -26.99 -0.35
N VAL A 89 -16.18 -26.79 0.14
CA VAL A 89 -17.26 -26.12 -0.61
C VAL A 89 -16.95 -24.63 -0.81
N ASN A 90 -16.51 -23.91 0.23
CA ASN A 90 -16.15 -22.50 0.10
C ASN A 90 -14.98 -22.28 -0.87
N LEU A 91 -14.00 -23.20 -0.90
CA LEU A 91 -12.91 -23.19 -1.89
C LEU A 91 -13.46 -23.37 -3.32
N LYS A 92 -14.38 -24.32 -3.54
CA LYS A 92 -15.03 -24.50 -4.85
C LYS A 92 -15.83 -23.27 -5.28
N LEU A 93 -16.45 -22.57 -4.34
CA LEU A 93 -17.20 -21.33 -4.57
C LEU A 93 -16.28 -20.09 -4.72
N LYS A 94 -14.96 -20.24 -4.55
CA LYS A 94 -13.95 -19.16 -4.63
C LYS A 94 -14.16 -18.03 -3.60
N ILE A 95 -14.76 -18.34 -2.45
CA ILE A 95 -15.03 -17.40 -1.35
C ILE A 95 -14.09 -17.63 -0.15
N GLU A 96 -12.80 -17.78 -0.43
CA GLU A 96 -11.77 -18.15 0.54
C GLU A 96 -11.66 -17.22 1.75
N LYS A 97 -11.92 -15.93 1.53
CA LYS A 97 -11.81 -14.88 2.55
C LYS A 97 -12.82 -15.03 3.69
N THR A 98 -13.86 -15.85 3.51
CA THR A 98 -14.97 -15.99 4.46
C THR A 98 -14.95 -17.32 5.21
N ILE A 99 -14.00 -18.20 4.88
CA ILE A 99 -13.83 -19.51 5.51
C ILE A 99 -13.73 -19.39 7.03
N SER A 100 -12.91 -18.47 7.54
CA SER A 100 -12.71 -18.32 9.00
C SER A 100 -14.02 -18.04 9.73
N LEU A 101 -14.90 -17.20 9.16
CA LEU A 101 -16.19 -16.90 9.77
C LEU A 101 -17.18 -18.06 9.60
N ALA A 102 -17.21 -18.70 8.42
CA ALA A 102 -18.08 -19.86 8.17
C ALA A 102 -17.79 -21.01 9.15
N VAL A 103 -16.51 -21.24 9.48
CA VAL A 103 -16.10 -22.22 10.50
C VAL A 103 -16.62 -21.84 11.89
N VAL A 104 -16.54 -20.56 12.27
CA VAL A 104 -17.13 -20.07 13.53
C VAL A 104 -18.63 -20.32 13.55
N THR A 105 -19.34 -20.10 12.44
CA THR A 105 -20.79 -20.38 12.34
C THR A 105 -21.10 -21.86 12.55
N VAL A 106 -20.33 -22.77 11.93
CA VAL A 106 -20.49 -24.22 12.12
C VAL A 106 -20.33 -24.59 13.58
N ILE A 107 -19.25 -24.13 14.23
CA ILE A 107 -18.97 -24.42 15.64
C ILE A 107 -20.08 -23.86 16.55
N ALA A 108 -20.53 -22.64 16.29
CA ALA A 108 -21.60 -22.00 17.06
C ALA A 108 -22.92 -22.76 16.98
N ILE A 109 -23.27 -23.29 15.80
CA ILE A 109 -24.51 -24.05 15.59
C ILE A 109 -24.41 -25.44 16.23
N MET A 110 -23.26 -26.12 16.09
CA MET A 110 -23.08 -27.49 16.58
C MET A 110 -22.77 -27.58 18.09
N GLU A 111 -22.61 -26.44 18.79
CA GLU A 111 -22.30 -26.37 20.23
C GLU A 111 -23.31 -27.15 21.10
N SER A 112 -24.61 -27.08 20.77
CA SER A 112 -25.67 -27.71 21.55
C SER A 112 -26.68 -28.44 20.67
N GLN A 113 -27.23 -29.53 21.21
CA GLN A 113 -28.34 -30.30 20.63
C GLN A 113 -29.60 -30.28 21.49
N THR A 114 -29.59 -29.56 22.61
CA THR A 114 -30.66 -29.66 23.60
C THR A 114 -31.88 -28.82 23.21
N GLY A 115 -33.08 -29.38 23.38
CA GLY A 115 -34.35 -28.70 23.12
C GLY A 115 -34.70 -28.55 21.64
N ASP A 116 -35.31 -27.43 21.28
CA ASP A 116 -35.62 -27.09 19.88
C ASP A 116 -34.34 -26.66 19.15
N PHE A 117 -33.61 -27.65 18.65
CA PHE A 117 -32.34 -27.46 17.96
C PHE A 117 -32.45 -26.54 16.75
N VAL A 118 -33.53 -26.62 15.97
CA VAL A 118 -33.68 -25.81 14.75
C VAL A 118 -33.80 -24.33 15.12
N SER A 119 -34.61 -24.01 16.13
CA SER A 119 -34.71 -22.65 16.66
C SER A 119 -33.39 -22.16 17.25
N PHE A 120 -32.65 -23.03 17.97
CA PHE A 120 -31.32 -22.71 18.46
C PHE A 120 -30.34 -22.39 17.32
N ALA A 121 -30.27 -23.25 16.31
CA ALA A 121 -29.40 -23.09 15.15
C ALA A 121 -29.69 -21.80 14.38
N LEU A 122 -30.98 -21.48 14.17
CA LEU A 122 -31.41 -20.22 13.56
C LEU A 122 -30.99 -19.01 14.42
N GLY A 123 -31.11 -19.08 15.74
CA GLY A 123 -30.63 -18.04 16.65
C GLY A 123 -29.12 -17.79 16.51
N ARG A 124 -28.32 -18.87 16.43
CA ARG A 124 -26.87 -18.80 16.21
C ARG A 124 -26.51 -18.18 14.87
N PHE A 125 -27.20 -18.60 13.82
CA PHE A 125 -27.02 -18.05 12.48
C PHE A 125 -27.37 -16.56 12.42
N LEU A 126 -28.46 -16.15 13.06
CA LEU A 126 -28.88 -14.75 13.15
C LEU A 126 -27.85 -13.89 13.88
N LEU A 127 -27.25 -14.37 14.97
CA LEU A 127 -26.17 -13.66 15.67
C LEU A 127 -24.97 -13.40 14.75
N VAL A 128 -24.56 -14.41 13.96
CA VAL A 128 -23.44 -14.26 13.03
C VAL A 128 -23.79 -13.25 11.93
N MET A 129 -24.99 -13.34 11.36
CA MET A 129 -25.46 -12.38 10.34
C MET A 129 -25.54 -10.95 10.88
N LEU A 130 -26.00 -10.80 12.11
CA LEU A 130 -26.07 -9.51 12.78
C LEU A 130 -24.68 -8.91 12.97
N GLY A 131 -23.68 -9.73 13.36
CA GLY A 131 -22.28 -9.30 13.40
C GLY A 131 -21.73 -8.86 12.03
N VAL A 132 -22.02 -9.61 10.97
CA VAL A 132 -21.61 -9.26 9.59
C VAL A 132 -22.21 -7.92 9.16
N VAL A 133 -23.51 -7.74 9.40
CA VAL A 133 -24.23 -6.50 9.06
C VAL A 133 -23.73 -5.33 9.89
N SER A 134 -23.50 -5.49 11.19
CA SER A 134 -22.93 -4.43 12.04
C SER A 134 -21.54 -4.00 11.58
N ALA A 135 -20.64 -4.96 11.26
CA ALA A 135 -19.32 -4.64 10.74
C ALA A 135 -19.38 -3.90 9.40
N PHE A 136 -20.31 -4.28 8.53
CA PHE A 136 -20.54 -3.60 7.27
C PHE A 136 -21.06 -2.16 7.45
N ILE A 137 -22.08 -1.96 8.30
CA ILE A 137 -22.64 -0.63 8.59
C ILE A 137 -21.57 0.27 9.20
N VAL A 138 -20.82 -0.23 10.18
CA VAL A 138 -19.75 0.56 10.80
C VAL A 138 -18.65 0.90 9.80
N ASN A 139 -18.25 -0.03 8.95
CA ASN A 139 -17.30 0.28 7.86
C ASN A 139 -17.86 1.34 6.91
N LEU A 140 -19.15 1.34 6.60
CA LEU A 140 -19.79 2.32 5.72
C LEU A 140 -19.84 3.73 6.36
N VAL A 141 -20.20 3.82 7.64
CA VAL A 141 -20.44 5.08 8.36
C VAL A 141 -19.14 5.72 8.86
N PHE A 142 -18.16 4.92 9.29
CA PHE A 142 -16.93 5.44 9.90
C PHE A 142 -15.82 5.63 8.86
N MET A 143 -15.63 6.91 8.51
CA MET A 143 -14.55 7.60 7.77
C MET A 143 -13.66 6.73 6.87
N PRO A 144 -13.66 6.94 5.54
CA PRO A 144 -12.76 6.23 4.64
C PRO A 144 -11.30 6.54 5.00
N PRO A 145 -10.43 5.54 5.15
CA PRO A 145 -9.00 5.76 5.39
C PRO A 145 -8.41 6.65 4.29
N LYS A 146 -7.68 7.70 4.68
CA LYS A 146 -6.99 8.62 3.74
C LYS A 146 -5.75 7.95 3.14
N HIS A 147 -5.98 6.90 2.33
CA HIS A 147 -4.92 6.12 1.68
C HIS A 147 -4.08 6.99 0.74
N GLU A 148 -4.68 7.97 0.07
CA GLU A 148 -3.98 8.92 -0.81
C GLU A 148 -2.90 9.71 -0.06
N THR A 149 -3.29 10.35 1.04
CA THR A 149 -2.38 11.17 1.86
C THR A 149 -1.25 10.33 2.43
N LYS A 150 -1.58 9.13 2.95
CA LYS A 150 -0.57 8.21 3.51
C LYS A 150 0.40 7.70 2.44
N LEU A 151 -0.10 7.42 1.25
CA LEU A 151 0.73 7.04 0.12
C LEU A 151 1.70 8.17 -0.29
N TYR A 152 1.19 9.40 -0.45
CA TYR A 152 2.01 10.55 -0.80
C TYR A 152 3.14 10.78 0.22
N PHE A 153 2.83 10.84 1.51
CA PHE A 153 3.86 11.01 2.54
C PHE A 153 4.84 9.84 2.59
N SER A 154 4.38 8.60 2.37
CA SER A 154 5.28 7.45 2.28
C SER A 154 6.27 7.58 1.11
N ILE A 155 5.83 8.08 -0.05
CA ILE A 155 6.67 8.34 -1.22
C ILE A 155 7.64 9.49 -0.93
N SER A 156 7.12 10.62 -0.44
CA SER A 156 7.91 11.82 -0.17
C SER A 156 9.02 11.56 0.84
N HIS A 157 8.69 10.99 2.01
CA HIS A 157 9.70 10.73 3.05
C HIS A 157 10.74 9.69 2.61
N LEU A 158 10.33 8.64 1.88
CA LEU A 158 11.28 7.68 1.34
C LEU A 158 12.22 8.33 0.32
N THR A 159 11.68 9.21 -0.53
CA THR A 159 12.46 9.98 -1.51
C THR A 159 13.43 10.94 -0.82
N ASP A 160 13.00 11.68 0.20
CA ASP A 160 13.84 12.59 0.95
C ASP A 160 15.03 11.85 1.60
N ASP A 161 14.77 10.68 2.18
CA ASP A 161 15.82 9.88 2.79
C ASP A 161 16.80 9.33 1.73
N ILE A 162 16.32 8.87 0.58
CA ILE A 162 17.18 8.45 -0.53
C ILE A 162 18.05 9.62 -1.01
N ILE A 163 17.46 10.81 -1.17
CA ILE A 163 18.18 12.02 -1.59
C ILE A 163 19.29 12.35 -0.59
N LYS A 164 18.98 12.37 0.73
CA LYS A 164 19.97 12.65 1.78
C LYS A 164 21.16 11.70 1.68
N TRP A 165 20.89 10.39 1.61
CA TRP A 165 21.93 9.37 1.53
C TRP A 165 22.72 9.44 0.22
N MET A 166 22.07 9.75 -0.91
CA MET A 166 22.75 9.91 -2.18
C MET A 166 23.71 11.11 -2.16
N ARG A 167 23.32 12.23 -1.53
CA ARG A 167 24.21 13.38 -1.33
C ARG A 167 25.37 13.07 -0.39
N MET A 168 25.16 12.30 0.69
CA MET A 168 26.23 11.90 1.61
C MET A 168 27.28 10.99 0.94
N ILE A 169 26.83 10.02 0.15
CA ILE A 169 27.72 9.10 -0.58
C ILE A 169 28.46 9.83 -1.69
N SER A 170 27.78 10.70 -2.45
CA SER A 170 28.42 11.50 -3.50
C SER A 170 29.54 12.40 -2.97
N ARG A 171 29.49 12.78 -1.69
CA ARG A 171 30.47 13.63 -1.02
C ARG A 171 31.49 12.85 -0.20
N HIS A 172 31.48 11.52 -0.29
CA HIS A 172 32.40 10.62 0.43
C HIS A 172 32.39 10.82 1.95
N ALA A 173 31.25 11.27 2.51
CA ALA A 173 31.12 11.66 3.91
C ALA A 173 30.52 10.54 4.79
N THR A 174 30.59 9.28 4.34
CA THR A 174 29.74 8.21 4.87
C THR A 174 30.55 7.09 5.53
N GLU A 175 30.12 6.64 6.72
CA GLU A 175 30.57 5.36 7.27
C GLU A 175 29.75 4.22 6.66
N TYR A 176 30.41 3.33 5.90
CA TYR A 176 29.79 2.23 5.14
C TYR A 176 28.81 1.36 5.96
N ALA A 177 29.05 1.19 7.27
CA ALA A 177 28.19 0.39 8.16
C ALA A 177 26.83 1.05 8.43
N ALA A 178 26.81 2.36 8.71
CA ALA A 178 25.58 3.11 8.97
C ALA A 178 24.69 3.20 7.71
N ALA A 179 25.30 3.35 6.54
CA ALA A 179 24.58 3.40 5.26
C ALA A 179 23.84 2.09 4.95
N LYS A 180 24.44 0.94 5.28
CA LYS A 180 23.90 -0.37 4.93
C LYS A 180 22.58 -0.67 5.64
N ASP A 181 22.49 -0.36 6.93
CA ASP A 181 21.30 -0.63 7.74
C ASP A 181 20.13 0.26 7.29
N ASP A 182 20.39 1.55 7.04
CA ASP A 182 19.38 2.49 6.57
C ASP A 182 18.89 2.16 5.14
N ILE A 183 19.79 1.77 4.23
CA ILE A 183 19.43 1.27 2.90
C ILE A 183 18.56 0.00 3.01
N GLY A 184 18.86 -0.88 3.97
CA GLY A 184 18.02 -2.05 4.28
C GLY A 184 16.61 -1.64 4.71
N ALA A 185 16.49 -0.72 5.65
CA ALA A 185 15.21 -0.23 6.15
C ALA A 185 14.38 0.51 5.06
N MET A 186 15.03 1.23 4.15
CA MET A 186 14.37 1.84 2.99
C MET A 186 13.70 0.82 2.07
N LYS A 187 14.33 -0.34 1.86
CA LYS A 187 13.75 -1.43 1.07
C LYS A 187 12.43 -1.94 1.67
N ASP A 188 12.37 -2.08 2.99
CA ASP A 188 11.13 -2.50 3.66
C ASP A 188 10.03 -1.43 3.58
N ARG A 189 10.42 -0.15 3.68
CA ARG A 189 9.50 0.98 3.48
C ARG A 189 8.94 1.02 2.05
N MET A 190 9.73 0.64 1.05
CA MET A 190 9.28 0.52 -0.34
C MET A 190 8.21 -0.55 -0.54
N ILE A 191 8.31 -1.70 0.15
CA ILE A 191 7.28 -2.75 0.12
C ILE A 191 5.97 -2.22 0.74
N LYS A 192 6.06 -1.50 1.87
CA LYS A 192 4.89 -0.88 2.50
C LYS A 192 4.24 0.18 1.60
N MET A 193 5.04 0.96 0.88
CA MET A 193 4.58 1.93 -0.11
C MET A 193 3.78 1.26 -1.25
N ASP A 194 4.26 0.13 -1.78
CA ASP A 194 3.51 -0.64 -2.80
C ASP A 194 2.16 -1.16 -2.25
N GLN A 195 2.13 -1.61 -1.00
CA GLN A 195 0.89 -2.04 -0.34
C GLN A 195 -0.10 -0.88 -0.19
N LEU A 196 0.37 0.32 0.19
CA LEU A 196 -0.46 1.53 0.25
C LEU A 196 -1.01 1.92 -1.12
N TYR A 197 -0.22 1.77 -2.18
CA TYR A 197 -0.69 2.01 -3.55
C TYR A 197 -1.82 1.06 -3.95
N LEU A 198 -1.72 -0.23 -3.60
CA LEU A 198 -2.79 -1.20 -3.84
C LEU A 198 -4.07 -0.82 -3.11
N LEU A 199 -3.98 -0.42 -1.83
CA LEU A 199 -5.12 0.05 -1.06
C LEU A 199 -5.76 1.29 -1.70
N TYR A 200 -4.95 2.29 -2.09
CA TYR A 200 -5.46 3.49 -2.77
C TYR A 200 -6.10 3.17 -4.12
N LYS A 201 -5.54 2.22 -4.89
CA LYS A 201 -6.10 1.76 -6.17
C LYS A 201 -7.45 1.06 -6.00
N GLU A 202 -7.62 0.30 -4.93
CA GLU A 202 -8.85 -0.45 -4.64
C GLU A 202 -10.00 0.43 -4.14
N ASP A 203 -9.72 1.57 -3.51
CA ASP A 203 -10.75 2.51 -3.09
C ASP A 203 -11.59 3.00 -4.29
N ARG A 204 -12.91 2.79 -4.30
CA ARG A 204 -13.76 3.40 -5.34
C ARG A 204 -14.20 4.80 -4.90
N THR A 205 -14.09 5.78 -5.79
CA THR A 205 -14.80 7.05 -5.64
C THR A 205 -16.30 6.79 -5.78
N TYR A 206 -17.09 7.18 -4.78
CA TYR A 206 -18.55 6.97 -4.74
C TYR A 206 -19.30 7.64 -5.91
N PHE A 207 -18.71 8.68 -6.50
CA PHE A 207 -19.28 9.43 -7.61
C PHE A 207 -18.51 9.17 -8.91
N LYS A 208 -19.24 8.86 -10.01
CA LYS A 208 -18.67 8.63 -11.35
C LYS A 208 -17.82 9.81 -11.85
N ALA A 209 -18.16 11.04 -11.47
CA ALA A 209 -17.41 12.25 -11.85
C ALA A 209 -15.94 12.23 -11.36
N HIS A 210 -15.67 11.63 -10.20
CA HIS A 210 -14.33 11.62 -9.60
C HIS A 210 -13.47 10.42 -10.06
N GLN A 211 -14.03 9.52 -10.89
CA GLN A 211 -13.33 8.32 -11.34
C GLN A 211 -12.18 8.65 -12.30
N PHE A 212 -12.34 9.65 -13.17
CA PHE A 212 -11.29 10.11 -14.08
C PHE A 212 -10.15 10.82 -13.33
N THR A 213 -10.48 11.72 -12.41
CA THR A 213 -9.50 12.41 -11.53
C THR A 213 -8.67 11.39 -10.75
N LYS A 214 -9.32 10.38 -10.16
CA LYS A 214 -8.63 9.29 -9.47
C LYS A 214 -7.76 8.46 -10.41
N GLY A 215 -8.25 8.14 -11.61
CA GLY A 215 -7.47 7.42 -12.62
C GLY A 215 -6.16 8.13 -12.96
N ARG A 216 -6.20 9.46 -13.15
CA ARG A 216 -5.00 10.28 -13.39
C ARG A 216 -4.06 10.29 -12.20
N LYS A 217 -4.57 10.49 -10.97
CA LYS A 217 -3.76 10.40 -9.75
C LYS A 217 -3.07 9.05 -9.62
N LEU A 218 -3.76 7.94 -9.94
CA LEU A 218 -3.16 6.61 -9.93
C LEU A 218 -2.01 6.40 -10.92
N VAL A 219 -2.05 7.10 -12.06
CA VAL A 219 -0.94 7.11 -13.03
C VAL A 219 0.24 7.88 -12.46
N ILE A 220 0.00 9.07 -11.91
CA ILE A 220 1.04 9.91 -11.29
C ILE A 220 1.69 9.17 -10.13
N TYR A 221 0.92 8.63 -9.18
CA TYR A 221 1.46 7.88 -8.05
C TYR A 221 2.25 6.64 -8.48
N ARG A 222 1.82 5.96 -9.55
CA ARG A 222 2.59 4.84 -10.11
C ARG A 222 3.95 5.31 -10.61
N GLN A 223 3.98 6.41 -11.35
CA GLN A 223 5.23 6.97 -11.85
C GLN A 223 6.10 7.48 -10.69
N MET A 224 5.54 8.15 -9.69
CA MET A 224 6.29 8.57 -8.49
C MET A 224 6.96 7.38 -7.80
N ILE A 225 6.22 6.29 -7.55
CA ILE A 225 6.77 5.05 -6.99
C ILE A 225 7.89 4.49 -7.86
N PHE A 226 7.70 4.50 -9.19
CA PHE A 226 8.71 4.00 -10.12
C PHE A 226 9.98 4.85 -10.07
N THR A 227 9.86 6.18 -10.08
CA THR A 227 10.98 7.11 -10.02
C THR A 227 11.71 7.03 -8.66
N THR A 228 11.00 6.89 -7.54
CA THR A 228 11.61 6.61 -6.22
C THR A 228 12.35 5.26 -6.18
N LYS A 229 11.85 4.24 -6.89
CA LYS A 229 12.56 2.95 -7.02
C LYS A 229 13.85 3.09 -7.82
N LYS A 230 13.84 3.90 -8.88
CA LYS A 230 15.04 4.19 -9.69
C LYS A 230 16.08 4.99 -8.92
N SER A 231 15.68 5.99 -8.14
CA SER A 231 16.62 6.70 -7.27
C SER A 231 17.22 5.78 -6.21
N PHE A 232 16.44 4.85 -5.64
CA PHE A 232 16.96 3.85 -4.71
C PHE A 232 17.92 2.85 -5.36
N GLU A 233 17.62 2.40 -6.58
CA GLU A 233 18.50 1.52 -7.34
C GLU A 233 19.87 2.18 -7.59
N LEU A 234 19.85 3.46 -7.99
CA LEU A 234 21.05 4.28 -8.12
C LEU A 234 21.80 4.41 -6.79
N LEU A 235 21.12 4.81 -5.71
CA LEU A 235 21.72 4.90 -4.37
C LEU A 235 22.44 3.62 -3.96
N ARG A 236 21.77 2.47 -4.13
CA ARG A 236 22.34 1.15 -3.77
C ARG A 236 23.58 0.84 -4.61
N LYS A 237 23.57 1.21 -5.90
CA LYS A 237 24.71 0.99 -6.78
C LYS A 237 25.87 1.92 -6.43
N LEU A 238 25.61 3.19 -6.12
CA LEU A 238 26.61 4.14 -5.63
C LEU A 238 27.27 3.63 -4.35
N ASN A 239 26.47 3.23 -3.35
CA ASN A 239 26.98 2.69 -2.09
C ASN A 239 27.86 1.44 -2.27
N ARG A 240 27.49 0.56 -3.21
CA ARG A 240 28.26 -0.68 -3.45
C ARG A 240 29.61 -0.40 -4.12
N ASN A 241 29.69 0.65 -4.91
CA ASN A 241 30.83 0.99 -5.75
C ASN A 241 31.59 2.24 -5.23
N GLU A 242 31.38 2.62 -3.96
CA GLU A 242 31.95 3.83 -3.33
C GLU A 242 33.47 3.94 -3.50
N ASN A 243 34.21 2.85 -3.29
CA ASN A 243 35.67 2.84 -3.46
C ASN A 243 36.12 3.19 -4.88
N GLU A 244 35.38 2.73 -5.89
CA GLU A 244 35.69 2.98 -7.29
C GLU A 244 35.32 4.40 -7.70
N LEU A 245 34.29 4.97 -7.07
CA LEU A 245 33.91 6.38 -7.21
C LEU A 245 34.99 7.32 -6.66
N ILE A 246 35.59 6.98 -5.51
CA ILE A 246 36.69 7.76 -4.91
C ILE A 246 37.93 7.78 -5.82
N CYS A 247 38.19 6.68 -6.53
CA CYS A 247 39.38 6.59 -7.40
C CYS A 247 39.24 7.36 -8.72
N MET A 248 38.04 7.84 -9.06
CA MET A 248 37.72 8.54 -10.31
C MET A 248 38.54 9.84 -10.51
N PRO A 249 38.84 10.27 -11.76
CA PRO A 249 39.45 11.57 -11.98
C PRO A 249 38.60 12.70 -11.37
N GLU A 250 39.25 13.65 -10.70
CA GLU A 250 38.58 14.78 -10.02
C GLU A 250 37.58 15.52 -10.91
N PRO A 251 37.85 15.84 -12.20
CA PRO A 251 36.87 16.49 -13.06
C PRO A 251 35.58 15.68 -13.24
N LEU A 252 35.69 14.35 -13.29
CA LEU A 252 34.54 13.47 -13.47
C LEU A 252 33.78 13.28 -12.15
N GLN A 253 34.47 13.28 -11.00
CA GLN A 253 33.82 13.27 -9.67
C GLN A 253 32.97 14.51 -9.45
N THR A 254 33.49 15.69 -9.81
CA THR A 254 32.77 16.95 -9.68
C THR A 254 31.52 16.96 -10.56
N LEU A 255 31.66 16.63 -11.85
CA LEU A 255 30.54 16.55 -12.77
C LEU A 255 29.48 15.54 -12.32
N MET A 256 29.89 14.39 -11.80
CA MET A 256 28.98 13.37 -11.28
C MET A 256 28.22 13.87 -10.04
N THR A 257 28.90 14.56 -9.13
CA THR A 257 28.27 15.15 -7.94
C THR A 257 27.26 16.22 -8.33
N GLU A 258 27.61 17.10 -9.27
CA GLU A 258 26.70 18.11 -9.83
C GLU A 258 25.47 17.48 -10.48
N GLN A 259 25.66 16.39 -11.27
CA GLN A 259 24.53 15.65 -11.84
C GLN A 259 23.60 15.07 -10.77
N LEU A 260 24.15 14.45 -9.73
CA LEU A 260 23.35 13.86 -8.67
C LEU A 260 22.63 14.95 -7.86
N ASP A 261 23.29 16.05 -7.52
CA ASP A 261 22.67 17.19 -6.83
C ASP A 261 21.55 17.80 -7.67
N PHE A 262 21.74 17.94 -8.98
CA PHE A 262 20.69 18.37 -9.91
C PHE A 262 19.50 17.39 -9.88
N LEU A 263 19.73 16.09 -10.09
CA LEU A 263 18.65 15.10 -10.18
C LEU A 263 17.88 14.95 -8.86
N THR A 264 18.56 15.04 -7.73
CA THR A 264 17.87 15.05 -6.42
C THR A 264 16.99 16.27 -6.24
N THR A 265 17.51 17.45 -6.58
CA THR A 265 16.77 18.71 -6.48
C THR A 265 15.57 18.71 -7.42
N TYR A 266 15.73 18.21 -8.64
CA TYR A 266 14.65 18.10 -9.61
C TYR A 266 13.52 17.17 -9.11
N HIS A 267 13.87 16.01 -8.53
CA HIS A 267 12.88 15.11 -7.94
C HIS A 267 12.09 15.76 -6.81
N GLU A 268 12.78 16.42 -5.87
CA GLU A 268 12.14 17.13 -4.76
C GLU A 268 11.18 18.22 -5.27
N GLN A 269 11.62 18.99 -6.27
CA GLN A 269 10.79 20.03 -6.89
C GLN A 269 9.54 19.47 -7.58
N ILE A 270 9.62 18.33 -8.27
CA ILE A 270 8.46 17.68 -8.90
C ILE A 270 7.42 17.29 -7.82
N LEU A 271 7.87 16.74 -6.69
CA LEU A 271 6.97 16.39 -5.57
C LEU A 271 6.34 17.64 -4.93
N LEU A 272 7.09 18.74 -4.80
CA LEU A 272 6.58 20.02 -4.30
C LEU A 272 5.62 20.70 -5.30
N LYS A 273 5.88 20.58 -6.60
CA LYS A 273 5.00 21.03 -7.68
C LYS A 273 3.68 20.26 -7.65
N TYR A 274 3.71 18.95 -7.45
CA TYR A 274 2.49 18.14 -7.30
C TYR A 274 1.63 18.61 -6.12
N THR A 275 2.25 18.95 -4.98
CA THR A 275 1.52 19.51 -3.82
C THR A 275 1.11 20.97 -3.98
N GLY A 276 1.53 21.65 -5.05
CA GLY A 276 1.21 23.05 -5.31
C GLY A 276 2.06 24.05 -4.53
N LYS A 277 3.15 23.60 -3.90
CA LYS A 277 4.08 24.48 -3.14
C LYS A 277 5.05 25.26 -4.04
N ILE A 278 5.22 24.85 -5.29
CA ILE A 278 6.12 25.48 -6.28
C ILE A 278 5.36 25.72 -7.61
N ARG A 279 5.70 26.81 -8.33
CA ARG A 279 5.13 27.17 -9.64
C ARG A 279 5.81 26.41 -10.80
N SER A 280 5.05 26.11 -11.87
CA SER A 280 5.49 25.25 -13.00
C SER A 280 6.69 25.78 -13.81
N GLN A 281 6.86 27.10 -13.93
CA GLN A 281 7.88 27.72 -14.78
C GLN A 281 9.33 27.44 -14.35
N HIS A 282 9.57 27.13 -13.08
CA HIS A 282 10.93 26.88 -12.59
C HIS A 282 11.47 25.52 -13.04
N ALA A 283 10.60 24.53 -13.26
CA ALA A 283 10.99 23.17 -13.63
C ALA A 283 11.50 23.06 -15.08
N ALA A 284 10.93 23.83 -16.02
CA ALA A 284 11.32 23.80 -17.43
C ALA A 284 12.75 24.33 -17.66
N CYS A 285 13.12 25.42 -16.97
CA CYS A 285 14.46 26.00 -17.04
C CYS A 285 15.54 25.02 -16.53
N MET A 286 15.20 24.24 -15.48
CA MET A 286 16.12 23.24 -14.91
C MET A 286 16.37 22.09 -15.90
N TYR A 287 15.39 21.67 -16.69
CA TYR A 287 15.57 20.56 -17.63
C TYR A 287 16.51 20.89 -18.80
N GLU A 288 16.52 22.14 -19.27
CA GLU A 288 17.50 22.59 -20.26
C GLU A 288 18.93 22.57 -19.67
N GLU A 289 19.09 23.09 -18.44
CA GLU A 289 20.34 23.05 -17.70
C GLU A 289 20.82 21.60 -17.47
N TYR A 290 19.90 20.66 -17.20
CA TYR A 290 20.21 19.23 -17.12
C TYR A 290 20.77 18.65 -18.42
N CYS A 291 20.17 18.98 -19.56
CA CYS A 291 20.57 18.39 -20.84
C CYS A 291 22.02 18.76 -21.18
N GLU A 292 22.42 19.99 -20.86
CA GLU A 292 23.81 20.44 -21.01
C GLU A 292 24.75 19.66 -20.10
N HIS A 293 24.40 19.58 -18.82
CA HIS A 293 25.11 18.86 -17.76
C HIS A 293 25.26 17.34 -18.05
N LYS A 294 24.20 16.68 -18.54
CA LYS A 294 24.20 15.27 -19.00
C LYS A 294 25.18 15.05 -20.16
N ASN A 295 25.14 15.94 -21.15
CA ASN A 295 26.00 15.85 -22.33
C ASN A 295 27.47 16.05 -21.96
N GLN A 296 27.76 16.97 -21.04
CA GLN A 296 29.11 17.22 -20.53
C GLN A 296 29.64 16.04 -19.71
N LEU A 297 28.82 15.46 -18.83
CA LEU A 297 29.20 14.26 -18.07
C LEU A 297 29.51 13.09 -19.02
N MET A 298 28.63 12.83 -19.99
CA MET A 298 28.80 11.70 -20.91
C MET A 298 30.01 11.85 -21.83
N SER A 299 30.21 13.03 -22.42
CA SER A 299 31.38 13.29 -23.28
C SER A 299 32.70 13.15 -22.52
N THR A 300 32.74 13.62 -21.27
CA THR A 300 33.89 13.47 -20.38
C THR A 300 34.11 12.00 -19.99
N PHE A 301 33.06 11.25 -19.66
CA PHE A 301 33.18 9.83 -19.35
C PHE A 301 33.70 9.01 -20.56
N MET A 302 33.19 9.28 -21.76
CA MET A 302 33.58 8.56 -22.98
C MET A 302 35.04 8.82 -23.40
N SER A 303 35.59 10.00 -23.10
CA SER A 303 37.01 10.29 -23.35
C SER A 303 37.93 9.44 -22.46
N TYR A 304 37.55 9.18 -21.20
CA TYR A 304 38.30 8.28 -20.32
C TYR A 304 38.13 6.80 -20.67
N TYR A 305 36.97 6.42 -21.24
CA TYR A 305 36.67 5.03 -21.63
C TYR A 305 37.48 4.56 -22.84
N THR A 306 37.81 5.45 -23.77
CA THR A 306 38.55 5.12 -25.01
C THR A 306 40.06 4.95 -24.78
N THR A 307 40.54 5.19 -23.56
CA THR A 307 41.96 5.04 -23.20
C THR A 307 42.28 3.55 -22.90
N PRO A 308 43.32 2.94 -23.49
CA PRO A 308 43.56 1.50 -23.44
C PRO A 308 43.98 0.90 -22.08
N GLU A 309 44.32 1.71 -21.06
CA GLU A 309 44.81 1.24 -19.74
C GLU A 309 43.73 1.06 -18.66
N ASN A 310 42.45 1.09 -19.05
CA ASN A 310 41.38 1.56 -18.18
C ASN A 310 40.26 0.53 -17.90
N GLU A 311 40.62 -0.76 -17.70
CA GLU A 311 39.67 -1.84 -17.32
C GLU A 311 38.87 -1.52 -16.05
N LYS A 312 39.45 -0.75 -15.12
CA LYS A 312 38.83 -0.39 -13.83
C LYS A 312 37.52 0.41 -13.97
N TRP A 313 37.33 1.15 -15.08
CA TRP A 313 36.16 2.03 -15.27
C TRP A 313 34.96 1.36 -15.89
N MET A 314 35.13 0.14 -16.45
CA MET A 314 34.01 -0.64 -16.99
C MET A 314 32.95 -0.93 -15.92
N HIS A 315 33.35 -1.03 -14.65
CA HIS A 315 32.46 -1.28 -13.52
C HIS A 315 31.58 -0.08 -13.13
N LEU A 316 31.93 1.13 -13.57
CA LEU A 316 31.16 2.36 -13.33
C LEU A 316 30.10 2.61 -14.41
N PHE A 317 30.23 2.01 -15.59
CA PHE A 317 29.25 2.16 -16.68
C PHE A 317 27.79 1.93 -16.24
N PRO A 318 27.46 0.90 -15.44
CA PRO A 318 26.10 0.71 -14.95
C PRO A 318 25.58 1.88 -14.10
N ILE A 319 26.43 2.64 -13.43
CA ILE A 319 26.02 3.82 -12.64
C ILE A 319 25.58 4.93 -13.58
N PHE A 320 26.35 5.22 -14.64
CA PHE A 320 25.96 6.22 -15.64
C PHE A 320 24.66 5.83 -16.35
N ALA A 321 24.46 4.55 -16.67
CA ALA A 321 23.21 4.06 -17.22
C ALA A 321 22.02 4.29 -16.25
N LEU A 322 22.21 4.05 -14.95
CA LEU A 322 21.20 4.32 -13.93
C LEU A 322 20.91 5.81 -13.73
N ILE A 323 21.93 6.68 -13.86
CA ILE A 323 21.75 8.14 -13.83
C ILE A 323 20.85 8.59 -14.99
N ILE A 324 21.09 8.06 -16.19
CA ILE A 324 20.29 8.38 -17.38
C ILE A 324 18.86 7.88 -17.22
N ASP A 325 18.69 6.60 -16.87
CA ASP A 325 17.35 6.02 -16.68
C ASP A 325 16.58 6.78 -15.60
N TYR A 326 17.21 7.09 -14.46
CA TYR A 326 16.59 7.88 -13.41
C TYR A 326 16.14 9.26 -13.90
N SER A 327 16.95 9.95 -14.70
CA SER A 327 16.57 11.24 -15.27
C SER A 327 15.39 11.14 -16.25
N ASP A 328 15.44 10.18 -17.17
CA ASP A 328 14.36 9.99 -18.14
C ASP A 328 13.03 9.69 -17.41
N GLN A 329 13.07 8.97 -16.27
CA GLN A 329 11.90 8.77 -15.42
C GLN A 329 11.42 10.03 -14.67
N LEU A 330 12.33 10.94 -14.30
CA LEU A 330 11.99 12.22 -13.69
C LEU A 330 11.30 13.14 -14.70
N GLU A 331 11.81 13.22 -15.92
CA GLU A 331 11.19 13.99 -17.00
C GLU A 331 9.77 13.49 -17.29
N HIS A 332 9.61 12.16 -17.40
CA HIS A 332 8.29 11.58 -17.60
C HIS A 332 7.35 11.90 -16.44
N LEU A 333 7.84 11.83 -15.20
CA LEU A 333 7.05 12.20 -14.02
C LEU A 333 6.64 13.68 -14.05
N ASP A 334 7.55 14.58 -14.39
CA ASP A 334 7.26 16.02 -14.45
C ASP A 334 6.20 16.34 -15.50
N ARG A 335 6.31 15.76 -16.70
CA ARG A 335 5.28 15.88 -17.76
C ARG A 335 3.89 15.44 -17.29
N LEU A 336 3.82 14.34 -16.53
CA LEU A 336 2.55 13.86 -15.94
C LEU A 336 2.00 14.85 -14.90
N VAL A 337 2.87 15.40 -14.05
CA VAL A 337 2.49 16.39 -13.02
C VAL A 337 2.04 17.71 -13.66
N GLU A 338 2.72 18.18 -14.71
CA GLU A 338 2.33 19.38 -15.47
C GLU A 338 0.97 19.21 -16.14
N SER A 339 0.79 18.10 -16.87
CA SER A 339 -0.48 17.78 -17.51
C SER A 339 -1.62 17.72 -16.48
N PHE A 340 -1.36 17.20 -15.28
CA PHE A 340 -2.35 17.16 -14.23
C PHE A 340 -2.71 18.55 -13.68
N LYS A 341 -1.72 19.42 -13.46
CA LYS A 341 -1.92 20.76 -12.91
C LYS A 341 -2.58 21.72 -13.90
N ASN A 342 -2.22 21.67 -15.17
CA ASN A 342 -2.69 22.64 -16.17
C ASN A 342 -4.15 22.43 -16.60
N PHE A 343 -4.70 21.21 -16.48
CA PHE A 343 -6.01 20.91 -17.06
C PHE A 343 -7.16 20.73 -16.03
N HIS A 344 -6.92 20.70 -14.72
CA HIS A 344 -7.94 20.27 -13.72
C HIS A 344 -7.95 21.07 -12.39
N THR A 345 -7.91 22.41 -12.43
CA THR A 345 -7.71 23.27 -11.25
C THR A 345 -8.65 23.07 -10.05
N ASP A 346 -9.90 22.68 -10.24
CA ASP A 346 -10.91 22.65 -9.16
C ASP A 346 -10.88 21.38 -8.28
N ASP A 347 -10.27 20.29 -8.76
CA ASP A 347 -10.24 18.95 -8.11
C ASP A 347 -8.83 18.54 -7.65
N ASN A 348 -7.86 19.45 -7.79
CA ASN A 348 -6.42 19.20 -7.75
C ASN A 348 -5.78 19.37 -6.36
N GLU A 349 -6.57 19.69 -5.33
CA GLU A 349 -6.04 19.90 -3.98
C GLU A 349 -5.91 18.57 -3.23
N LEU A 350 -4.67 18.18 -2.97
CA LEU A 350 -4.38 17.24 -1.90
C LEU A 350 -4.67 17.95 -0.57
N ASN A 351 -5.66 17.46 0.18
CA ASN A 351 -5.90 17.91 1.55
C ASN A 351 -4.77 17.41 2.48
N LEU A 352 -3.64 18.11 2.46
CA LEU A 352 -2.42 17.81 3.23
C LEU A 352 -2.49 18.27 4.70
N LYS A 353 -3.49 19.10 5.06
CA LYS A 353 -3.60 19.74 6.39
C LYS A 353 -3.79 18.76 7.55
N GLU A 354 -4.21 17.52 7.30
CA GLU A 354 -4.46 16.55 8.39
C GLU A 354 -3.34 15.50 8.56
N GLY A 355 -2.36 15.45 7.67
CA GLY A 355 -1.27 14.46 7.75
C GLY A 355 -0.09 14.85 8.65
N GLN A 356 -0.02 16.12 9.08
CA GLN A 356 1.04 16.62 9.97
C GLN A 356 0.77 16.35 11.46
N SER A 357 -0.43 15.85 11.79
CA SER A 357 -0.88 15.62 13.18
C SER A 357 -1.08 14.14 13.53
N GLU A 358 -0.84 13.21 12.60
CA GLU A 358 -1.05 11.76 12.81
C GLU A 358 0.19 10.96 13.16
#